data_AF-A0AAV1ZMQ6-F1
#
_entry.id   AF-A0AAV1ZMQ6-F1
#
_cell.length_a   1.000
_cell.length_b   1.000
_cell.length_c   1.000
_cell.angle_alpha   90.00
_cell.angle_beta   90.00
_cell.angle_gamma   90.00
#
_symmetry.space_group_name_H-M   'P 1'
#
loop_
_entity.id
_entity.type
_entity.pdbx_description
1 polymer ?
#
loop_
_entity_poly.entity_id
_entity_poly.type
_entity_poly.pdbx_seq_one_letter_code
_entity_poly.pdbx_strand_id
1 'polypeptide(L)'
;MVNSIDEIEEFLNKGSNLETDIQFFSNGSVNEMYHGSSCDCGRYCEAKANLKDYLKYLRNITDPNKPGNFYEQLVMHFFDLKLETSNNKMESGRDIARHILNYLWSDNGDRRNKSTIPGSILNFLICYIVGVGLSGQAGTFGFLTLSSPPPSGNSGQWASEGLTAPASS
;
A
#
# COMPACT_ATOMS: atom_id res chain seq x y z
N MET A 1 -9.31 7.51 -5.69
CA MET A 1 -10.01 6.92 -4.55
C MET A 1 -10.82 5.71 -4.95
N VAL A 2 -10.36 4.52 -4.57
CA VAL A 2 -10.86 3.20 -4.96
C VAL A 2 -10.92 2.31 -3.71
N ASN A 3 -11.93 2.49 -2.87
CA ASN A 3 -11.95 1.85 -1.54
C ASN A 3 -12.63 0.48 -1.53
N SER A 4 -13.05 -0.03 -2.69
CA SER A 4 -13.55 -1.40 -2.85
C SER A 4 -12.79 -2.16 -3.95
N ILE A 5 -12.82 -3.49 -3.87
CA ILE A 5 -12.20 -4.36 -4.89
C ILE A 5 -12.94 -4.25 -6.23
N ASP A 6 -14.27 -4.10 -6.19
CA ASP A 6 -15.12 -4.06 -7.38
C ASP A 6 -14.82 -2.84 -8.27
N GLU A 7 -14.34 -1.73 -7.68
CA GLU A 7 -13.97 -0.51 -8.40
C GLU A 7 -12.61 -0.62 -9.08
N ILE A 8 -11.73 -1.54 -8.65
CA ILE A 8 -10.33 -1.58 -9.14
C ILE A 8 -10.29 -1.78 -10.65
N GLU A 9 -10.97 -2.79 -11.17
CA GLU A 9 -10.94 -3.09 -12.61
C GLU A 9 -11.57 -1.95 -13.42
N GLU A 10 -12.62 -1.30 -12.91
CA GLU A 10 -13.24 -0.16 -13.57
C GLU A 10 -12.24 1.00 -13.75
N PHE A 11 -11.51 1.37 -12.70
CA PHE A 11 -10.55 2.47 -12.76
C PHE A 11 -9.28 2.11 -13.56
N LEU A 12 -8.81 0.87 -13.45
CA LEU A 12 -7.69 0.38 -14.26
C LEU A 12 -8.05 0.37 -15.75
N ASN A 13 -9.25 -0.08 -16.12
CA ASN A 13 -9.71 -0.08 -17.51
C ASN A 13 -9.88 1.34 -18.10
N LYS A 14 -10.00 2.36 -17.24
CA LYS A 14 -9.96 3.78 -17.63
C LYS A 14 -8.54 4.36 -17.71
N GLY A 15 -7.51 3.55 -17.47
CA GLY A 15 -6.10 3.93 -17.55
C GLY A 15 -5.57 4.66 -16.31
N SER A 16 -6.26 4.57 -15.17
CA SER A 16 -5.85 5.24 -13.92
C SER A 16 -4.95 4.36 -13.05
N ASN A 17 -4.07 4.99 -12.28
CA ASN A 17 -3.49 4.37 -11.08
C ASN A 17 -4.48 4.48 -9.92
N LEU A 18 -4.19 3.75 -8.84
CA LEU A 18 -5.12 3.61 -7.71
C LEU A 18 -4.69 4.50 -6.53
N GLU A 19 -5.67 4.98 -5.78
CA GLU A 19 -5.49 5.69 -4.51
C GLU A 19 -6.59 5.24 -3.56
N THR A 20 -6.26 4.95 -2.30
CA THR A 20 -7.20 4.37 -1.33
C THR A 20 -6.95 4.87 0.08
N ASP A 21 -8.02 5.12 0.81
CA ASP A 21 -7.98 5.57 2.19
C ASP A 21 -7.82 4.39 3.14
N ILE A 22 -6.97 4.56 4.16
CA ILE A 22 -6.82 3.60 5.26
C ILE A 22 -7.04 4.32 6.58
N GLN A 23 -8.07 3.90 7.31
CA GLN A 23 -8.35 4.39 8.64
C GLN A 23 -7.64 3.56 9.70
N PHE A 24 -7.35 4.20 10.82
CA PHE A 24 -6.72 3.59 11.99
C PHE A 24 -7.59 3.73 13.23
N PHE A 25 -7.54 2.73 14.09
CA PHE A 25 -8.04 2.84 15.45
C PHE A 25 -7.12 3.74 16.29
N SER A 26 -7.62 4.22 17.42
CA SER A 26 -6.86 5.11 18.33
C SER A 26 -5.59 4.47 18.89
N ASN A 27 -5.55 3.15 19.04
CA ASN A 27 -4.37 2.39 19.46
C ASN A 27 -3.30 2.25 18.35
N GLY A 28 -3.61 2.69 17.13
CA GLY A 28 -2.75 2.65 15.97
C GLY A 28 -2.94 1.43 15.06
N SER A 29 -3.75 0.42 15.40
CA SER A 29 -4.01 -0.69 14.47
C SER A 29 -4.87 -0.24 13.29
N VAL A 30 -4.69 -0.87 12.13
CA VAL A 30 -5.55 -0.66 10.95
C VAL A 30 -7.01 -0.96 11.32
N ASN A 31 -7.93 -0.09 10.91
CA ASN A 31 -9.36 -0.27 11.07
C ASN A 31 -9.98 -0.84 9.78
N GLU A 32 -10.23 0.02 8.80
CA GLU A 32 -10.86 -0.36 7.54
C GLU A 32 -10.39 0.53 6.39
N MET A 33 -10.58 0.05 5.16
CA MET A 33 -10.44 0.88 3.96
C MET A 33 -11.76 1.58 3.70
N TYR A 34 -11.84 2.85 4.08
CA TYR A 34 -13.09 3.61 4.05
C TYR A 34 -12.77 5.10 4.00
N HIS A 35 -13.45 5.84 3.14
CA HIS A 35 -13.31 7.30 3.09
C HIS A 35 -14.19 8.00 4.12
N GLY A 36 -15.48 7.67 4.16
CA GLY A 36 -16.47 8.42 4.94
C GLY A 36 -17.27 9.44 4.13
N SER A 37 -18.29 10.00 4.77
CA SER A 37 -19.18 11.00 4.16
C SER A 37 -18.44 12.33 3.93
N SER A 38 -18.82 13.03 2.84
CA SER A 38 -18.14 14.20 2.23
C SER A 38 -17.00 13.92 1.23
N CYS A 39 -17.13 12.88 0.41
CA CYS A 39 -16.23 12.65 -0.73
C CYS A 39 -16.60 13.49 -1.97
N ASP A 40 -15.73 13.47 -3.01
CA ASP A 40 -15.95 14.18 -4.26
C ASP A 40 -17.38 13.98 -4.82
N CYS A 41 -17.98 15.07 -5.30
CA CYS A 41 -19.34 15.08 -5.79
C CYS A 41 -19.59 13.98 -6.84
N GLY A 42 -20.64 13.19 -6.65
CA GLY A 42 -21.02 12.12 -7.58
C GLY A 42 -20.27 10.80 -7.39
N ARG A 43 -19.44 10.64 -6.35
CA ARG A 43 -18.86 9.35 -5.96
C ARG A 43 -19.65 8.65 -4.87
N TYR A 44 -19.60 7.30 -4.88
CA TYR A 44 -20.15 6.49 -3.80
C TYR A 44 -19.12 6.40 -2.65
N CYS A 45 -19.28 7.26 -1.64
CA CYS A 45 -18.32 7.38 -0.54
C CYS A 45 -18.36 6.21 0.46
N GLU A 46 -19.36 5.34 0.34
CA GLU A 46 -19.62 4.26 1.30
C GLU A 46 -18.96 2.93 0.93
N ALA A 47 -18.21 2.91 -0.18
CA ALA A 47 -17.39 1.76 -0.57
C ALA A 47 -16.34 1.46 0.51
N LYS A 48 -16.23 0.18 0.86
CA LYS A 48 -15.27 -0.29 1.85
C LYS A 48 -14.74 -1.67 1.52
N ALA A 49 -13.51 -1.92 1.95
CA ALA A 49 -12.85 -3.23 1.81
C ALA A 49 -12.11 -3.62 3.09
N ASN A 50 -11.97 -4.94 3.27
CA ASN A 50 -11.02 -5.47 4.23
C ASN A 50 -9.60 -5.34 3.64
N LEU A 51 -8.68 -4.68 4.35
CA LEU A 51 -7.32 -4.42 3.85
C LEU A 51 -6.57 -5.69 3.43
N LYS A 52 -6.73 -6.79 4.18
CA LYS A 52 -6.07 -8.06 3.84
C LYS A 52 -6.55 -8.58 2.49
N ASP A 53 -7.86 -8.56 2.25
CA ASP A 53 -8.43 -9.07 1.00
C ASP A 53 -8.08 -8.15 -0.17
N TYR A 54 -8.08 -6.84 0.07
CA TYR A 54 -7.64 -5.83 -0.90
C TYR A 54 -6.17 -6.04 -1.31
N LEU A 55 -5.25 -6.18 -0.35
CA LEU A 55 -3.82 -6.42 -0.63
C LEU A 55 -3.58 -7.76 -1.34
N LYS A 56 -4.33 -8.80 -1.00
CA LYS A 56 -4.27 -10.09 -1.69
C LYS A 56 -4.77 -9.98 -3.13
N TYR A 57 -5.82 -9.20 -3.37
CA TYR A 57 -6.31 -8.93 -4.71
C TYR A 57 -5.27 -8.15 -5.51
N LEU A 58 -4.73 -7.05 -4.96
CA LEU A 58 -3.61 -6.30 -5.57
C LEU A 58 -2.44 -7.20 -5.95
N ARG A 59 -2.02 -8.09 -5.05
CA ARG A 59 -0.96 -9.07 -5.32
C ARG A 59 -1.27 -9.94 -6.53
N ASN A 60 -2.53 -10.36 -6.68
CA ASN A 60 -2.92 -11.21 -7.79
C ASN A 60 -2.87 -10.46 -9.12
N ILE A 61 -3.29 -9.19 -9.11
CA ILE A 61 -3.38 -8.38 -10.33
C ILE A 61 -2.06 -7.70 -10.71
N THR A 62 -1.05 -7.76 -9.84
CA THR A 62 0.31 -7.23 -10.08
C THR A 62 1.33 -8.34 -10.32
N ASP A 63 0.91 -9.61 -10.41
CA ASP A 63 1.78 -10.75 -10.64
C ASP A 63 1.76 -11.19 -12.12
N PRO A 64 2.75 -10.84 -12.96
CA PRO A 64 2.87 -11.33 -14.34
C PRO A 64 2.86 -12.85 -14.51
N ASN A 65 3.09 -13.63 -13.46
CA ASN A 65 3.00 -15.08 -13.55
C ASN A 65 1.55 -15.61 -13.40
N LYS A 66 0.57 -14.73 -13.16
CA LYS A 66 -0.85 -15.09 -13.08
C LYS A 66 -1.57 -14.80 -14.40
N PRO A 67 -1.81 -15.83 -15.23
CA PRO A 67 -2.46 -15.64 -16.53
C PRO A 67 -3.89 -15.10 -16.36
N GLY A 68 -4.25 -14.12 -17.19
CA GLY A 68 -5.59 -13.55 -17.28
C GLY A 68 -5.95 -12.48 -16.24
N ASN A 69 -5.12 -12.28 -15.22
CA ASN A 69 -5.40 -11.34 -14.13
C ASN A 69 -4.36 -10.23 -13.96
N PHE A 70 -3.24 -10.28 -14.69
CA PHE A 70 -2.17 -9.28 -14.55
C PHE A 70 -2.50 -7.98 -15.30
N TYR A 71 -2.42 -6.85 -14.59
CA TYR A 71 -2.63 -5.51 -15.12
C TYR A 71 -1.30 -4.76 -15.23
N GLU A 72 -0.68 -4.80 -16.42
CA GLU A 72 0.60 -4.14 -16.71
C GLU A 72 0.61 -2.63 -16.45
N GLN A 73 -0.56 -1.99 -16.57
CA GLN A 73 -0.73 -0.55 -16.35
C GLN A 73 -0.75 -0.14 -14.88
N LEU A 74 -0.97 -1.10 -13.96
CA LEU A 74 -0.94 -0.84 -12.52
C LEU A 74 0.50 -0.83 -12.02
N VAL A 75 1.15 0.32 -12.12
CA VAL A 75 2.55 0.51 -11.70
C VAL A 75 2.66 1.20 -10.34
N MET A 76 1.61 1.89 -9.88
CA MET A 76 1.62 2.67 -8.66
C MET A 76 0.29 2.62 -7.91
N HIS A 77 0.36 2.45 -6.60
CA HIS A 77 -0.79 2.51 -5.70
C HIS A 77 -0.52 3.47 -4.54
N PHE A 78 -1.41 4.45 -4.36
CA PHE A 78 -1.34 5.41 -3.27
C PHE A 78 -2.20 4.96 -2.08
N PHE A 79 -1.58 4.84 -0.91
CA PHE A 79 -2.31 4.70 0.35
C PHE A 79 -2.41 6.06 1.04
N ASP A 80 -3.62 6.65 1.11
CA ASP A 80 -3.89 7.82 1.94
C ASP A 80 -4.14 7.35 3.38
N LEU A 81 -3.15 7.59 4.24
CA LEU A 81 -3.18 7.15 5.63
C LEU A 81 -3.90 8.20 6.49
N LYS A 82 -5.14 7.89 6.87
CA LYS A 82 -5.99 8.71 7.75
C LYS A 82 -5.55 8.57 9.21
N LEU A 83 -4.45 9.23 9.54
CA LEU A 83 -3.80 9.15 10.85
C LEU A 83 -4.43 10.05 11.92
N GLU A 84 -5.44 10.86 11.57
CA GLU A 84 -6.08 11.81 12.50
C GLU A 84 -6.74 11.13 13.70
N THR A 85 -7.23 9.91 13.53
CA THR A 85 -7.86 9.11 14.61
C THR A 85 -6.84 8.31 15.42
N SER A 86 -5.59 8.19 14.97
CA SER A 86 -4.54 7.40 15.63
C SER A 86 -3.76 8.22 16.65
N ASN A 87 -3.79 7.78 17.92
CA ASN A 87 -2.94 8.35 18.97
C ASN A 87 -1.54 7.71 19.00
N ASN A 88 -1.29 6.68 18.17
CA ASN A 88 -0.02 5.97 18.11
C ASN A 88 0.44 5.79 16.66
N LYS A 89 0.91 6.88 16.05
CA LYS A 89 1.37 6.91 14.65
C LYS A 89 2.52 5.94 14.37
N MET A 90 3.36 5.65 15.37
CA MET A 90 4.43 4.66 15.23
C MET A 90 3.86 3.25 15.08
N GLU A 91 2.87 2.88 15.89
CA GLU A 91 2.20 1.58 15.72
C GLU A 91 1.39 1.53 14.43
N SER A 92 0.78 2.63 14.00
CA SER A 92 0.12 2.71 12.68
C SER A 92 1.08 2.40 11.53
N GLY A 93 2.27 3.00 11.51
CA GLY A 93 3.29 2.69 10.53
C GLY A 93 3.75 1.22 10.59
N ARG A 94 3.92 0.67 11.79
CA ARG A 94 4.30 -0.76 11.97
C ARG A 94 3.20 -1.69 11.50
N ASP A 95 1.96 -1.41 11.83
CA ASP A 95 0.84 -2.29 11.55
C ASP A 95 0.51 -2.32 10.05
N ILE A 96 0.49 -1.17 9.37
CA ILE A 96 0.31 -1.13 7.92
C ILE A 96 1.48 -1.83 7.19
N ALA A 97 2.72 -1.62 7.63
CA ALA A 97 3.87 -2.31 7.06
C ALA A 97 3.76 -3.83 7.20
N ARG A 98 3.30 -4.33 8.36
CA ARG A 98 3.04 -5.77 8.55
C ARG A 98 1.96 -6.30 7.61
N HIS A 99 0.89 -5.55 7.39
CA HIS A 99 -0.17 -5.94 6.45
C HIS A 99 0.37 -6.05 5.02
N ILE A 100 1.07 -5.02 4.54
CA ILE A 100 1.68 -5.01 3.21
C ILE A 100 2.65 -6.19 3.06
N LEU A 101 3.57 -6.37 4.02
CA LEU A 101 4.53 -7.48 4.00
C LEU A 101 3.83 -8.84 3.96
N ASN A 102 2.80 -9.05 4.77
CA ASN A 102 2.19 -10.38 4.94
C ASN A 102 1.19 -10.73 3.82
N TYR A 103 0.55 -9.74 3.21
CA TYR A 103 -0.59 -9.97 2.31
C TYR A 103 -0.33 -9.54 0.87
N LEU A 104 0.51 -8.53 0.65
CA LEU A 104 0.94 -8.12 -0.69
C LEU A 104 2.24 -8.83 -1.09
N TRP A 105 3.26 -8.82 -0.23
CA TRP A 105 4.61 -9.29 -0.61
C TRP A 105 4.97 -10.71 -0.20
N SER A 106 4.21 -11.31 0.71
CA SER A 106 4.42 -12.70 1.15
C SER A 106 3.15 -13.51 0.90
N ASP A 107 3.29 -14.83 0.73
CA ASP A 107 2.14 -15.71 0.74
C ASP A 107 1.72 -16.10 2.16
N ASN A 108 0.66 -15.45 2.66
CA ASN A 108 0.06 -15.70 3.98
C ASN A 108 1.06 -15.63 5.15
N GLY A 109 2.05 -14.72 5.07
CA GLY A 109 3.04 -14.54 6.13
C GLY A 109 4.12 -15.63 6.20
N ASP A 110 4.24 -16.51 5.20
CA ASP A 110 5.37 -17.44 5.14
C ASP A 110 6.65 -16.70 4.72
N ARG A 111 7.37 -16.18 5.73
CA ARG A 111 8.65 -15.50 5.58
C ARG A 111 9.83 -16.46 5.41
N ARG A 112 9.60 -17.78 5.49
CA ARG A 112 10.65 -18.80 5.50
C ARG A 112 11.02 -19.29 4.11
N ASN A 113 10.17 -19.03 3.11
CA ASN A 113 10.51 -19.27 1.71
C ASN A 113 11.17 -18.02 1.11
N LYS A 114 12.46 -17.82 1.46
CA LYS A 114 13.33 -16.73 0.95
C LYS A 114 13.44 -16.67 -0.59
N SER A 115 12.96 -17.69 -1.29
CA SER A 115 13.02 -17.85 -2.75
C SER A 115 11.80 -17.29 -3.49
N THR A 116 10.80 -16.73 -2.80
CA THR A 116 9.61 -16.22 -3.49
C THR A 116 9.04 -14.97 -2.82
N ILE A 117 9.80 -13.88 -2.82
CA ILE A 117 9.14 -12.65 -3.29
C ILE A 117 8.79 -13.00 -4.74
N PRO A 118 7.51 -13.06 -5.14
CA PRO A 118 7.19 -13.28 -6.54
C PRO A 118 8.04 -12.27 -7.32
N GLY A 119 8.93 -12.74 -8.21
CA GLY A 119 9.84 -11.88 -8.99
C GLY A 119 9.11 -10.89 -9.91
N SER A 120 7.81 -10.76 -9.71
CA SER A 120 6.75 -10.23 -10.51
C SER A 120 6.11 -8.97 -9.88
N ILE A 121 6.28 -8.73 -8.57
CA ILE A 121 5.88 -7.46 -7.91
C ILE A 121 6.96 -6.37 -8.05
N LEU A 122 8.09 -6.68 -8.69
CA LEU A 122 9.28 -5.83 -8.77
C LEU A 122 9.07 -4.45 -9.44
N ASN A 123 7.98 -4.29 -10.21
CA ASN A 123 7.62 -3.01 -10.84
C ASN A 123 6.44 -2.30 -10.16
N PHE A 124 5.94 -2.81 -9.04
CA PHE A 124 4.82 -2.22 -8.32
C PHE A 124 5.30 -1.31 -7.20
N LEU A 125 5.12 -0.01 -7.38
CA LEU A 125 5.53 1.01 -6.42
C LEU A 125 4.37 1.36 -5.49
N ILE A 126 4.60 1.22 -4.17
CA ILE A 126 3.68 1.75 -3.17
C ILE A 126 4.17 3.11 -2.73
N CYS A 127 3.32 4.11 -2.92
CA CYS A 127 3.49 5.43 -2.34
C CYS A 127 2.45 5.59 -1.22
N TYR A 128 2.83 6.15 -0.09
CA TYR A 128 1.88 6.53 0.94
C TYR A 128 1.85 8.04 1.06
N ILE A 129 0.63 8.57 1.11
CA ILE A 129 0.34 9.97 1.36
C ILE A 129 -0.11 10.06 2.80
N VAL A 130 0.61 10.85 3.60
CA VAL A 130 0.15 11.17 4.95
C VAL A 130 -0.67 12.45 4.87
N GLY A 131 -2.00 12.30 5.01
CA GLY A 131 -2.93 13.41 5.12
C GLY A 131 -2.59 14.29 6.32
N VAL A 132 -2.25 15.55 6.05
CA VAL A 132 -2.00 16.61 7.02
C VAL A 132 -3.29 17.42 7.12
N GLY A 133 -4.06 17.20 8.19
CA GLY A 133 -5.32 17.91 8.41
C GLY A 133 -5.11 19.43 8.48
N LEU A 134 -5.85 20.18 7.66
CA LEU A 134 -6.23 21.63 7.67
C LEU A 134 -5.29 22.71 8.26
N SER A 135 -4.04 22.41 8.61
CA SER A 135 -3.05 23.36 9.14
C SER A 135 -1.81 23.43 8.25
N GLY A 136 -2.01 23.65 6.95
CA GLY A 136 -1.03 24.29 6.04
C GLY A 136 0.40 23.73 5.93
N GLN A 137 0.73 22.58 6.50
CA GLN A 137 2.04 21.94 6.31
C GLN A 137 1.95 20.93 5.18
N ALA A 138 3.00 20.85 4.35
CA ALA A 138 3.06 19.93 3.21
C ALA A 138 3.03 18.47 3.69
N GLY A 139 2.27 17.62 2.98
CA GLY A 139 2.26 16.19 3.23
C GLY A 139 3.65 15.59 3.03
N THR A 140 4.04 14.66 3.89
CA THR A 140 5.29 13.89 3.69
C THR A 140 4.98 12.73 2.76
N PHE A 141 5.67 12.69 1.62
CA PHE A 141 5.67 11.54 0.73
C PHE A 141 6.76 10.57 1.17
N GLY A 142 6.42 9.31 1.34
CA GLY A 142 7.42 8.25 1.50
C GLY A 142 7.23 7.18 0.44
N PHE A 143 8.35 6.63 -0.02
CA PHE A 143 8.37 5.51 -0.96
C PHE A 143 8.86 4.27 -0.21
N LEU A 144 8.21 3.14 -0.46
CA LEU A 144 8.71 1.85 -0.04
C LEU A 144 9.03 1.06 -1.30
N THR A 145 10.33 1.01 -1.64
CA THR A 145 10.86 0.19 -2.72
C THR A 145 11.56 -1.03 -2.12
N LEU A 146 11.27 -2.21 -2.66
CA LEU A 146 12.05 -3.41 -2.37
C LEU A 146 12.70 -3.84 -3.69
N SER A 147 14.00 -3.60 -3.82
CA SER A 147 14.81 -4.12 -4.91
C SER A 147 15.39 -5.48 -4.53
N SER A 148 15.39 -6.43 -5.47
CA SER A 148 16.14 -7.67 -5.30
C SER A 148 17.64 -7.38 -5.35
N PRO A 149 18.47 -8.01 -4.50
CA PRO A 149 19.91 -7.98 -4.73
C PRO A 149 20.26 -8.67 -6.06
N PRO A 150 21.31 -8.23 -6.77
CA PRO A 150 21.72 -8.83 -8.04
C PRO A 150 22.09 -10.31 -7.84
N PRO A 151 21.91 -11.15 -8.87
CA PRO A 151 22.21 -12.57 -8.77
C PRO A 151 23.73 -12.79 -8.83
N SER A 152 24.41 -12.73 -7.70
CA SER A 152 25.72 -13.35 -7.54
C SER A 152 26.02 -13.61 -6.07
N GLY A 153 26.43 -14.85 -5.79
CA GLY A 153 26.53 -15.38 -4.45
C GLY A 153 27.47 -14.61 -3.54
N ASN A 154 26.95 -14.14 -2.41
CA ASN A 154 27.44 -14.48 -1.07
C ASN A 154 26.50 -13.89 -0.03
N SER A 155 26.52 -14.51 1.14
CA SER A 155 25.64 -14.30 2.28
C SER A 155 25.35 -12.83 2.63
N GLY A 156 24.06 -12.47 2.51
CA GLY A 156 23.31 -11.71 3.52
C GLY A 156 23.84 -10.34 3.92
N GLN A 157 23.53 -9.32 3.12
CA GLN A 157 23.33 -7.96 3.61
C GLN A 157 22.17 -7.33 2.84
N TRP A 158 21.08 -7.05 3.54
CA TRP A 158 20.01 -6.20 3.03
C TRP A 158 20.37 -4.75 3.37
N ALA A 159 20.52 -3.91 2.36
CA ALA A 159 20.58 -2.46 2.55
C ALA A 159 19.15 -1.98 2.83
N SER A 160 18.84 -1.65 4.09
CA SER A 160 17.77 -0.71 4.37
C SER A 160 18.32 0.66 4.03
N GLU A 161 17.97 1.22 2.87
CA GLU A 161 18.09 2.67 2.71
C GLU A 161 17.17 3.29 3.76
N GLY A 162 17.80 3.95 4.73
CA GLY A 162 17.13 4.48 5.90
C GLY A 162 16.04 5.45 5.50
N LEU A 163 14.92 5.39 6.24
CA LEU A 163 13.92 6.45 6.28
C LEU A 163 14.61 7.74 6.74
N THR A 164 15.11 8.55 5.80
CA THR A 164 15.53 9.92 6.08
C THR A 164 14.30 10.81 5.97
N ALA A 165 13.72 11.13 7.13
CA ALA A 165 12.84 12.29 7.21
C ALA A 165 13.63 13.54 6.78
N PRO A 166 13.11 14.40 5.89
CA PRO A 166 13.75 15.68 5.63
C PRO A 166 13.77 16.48 6.94
N ALA A 167 14.96 16.93 7.34
CA ALA A 167 15.13 17.83 8.45
C ALA A 167 14.32 19.11 8.17
N SER A 168 13.42 19.45 9.09
CA SER A 168 12.70 20.73 9.07
C SER A 168 13.71 21.86 9.29
N SER A 169 13.88 22.72 8.30
CA SER A 169 14.43 24.07 8.44
C SER A 169 13.31 25.06 8.73
#